data_AF-A0A543KTB8-F1
#
_entry.id   AF-A0A543KTB8-F1
#
_cell.length_a   1.000
_cell.length_b   1.000
_cell.length_c   1.000
_cell.angle_alpha   90.00
_cell.angle_beta   90.00
_cell.angle_gamma   90.00
#
_symmetry.space_group_name_H-M   'P 1'
#
loop_
_entity.id
_entity.type
_entity.pdbx_description
1 polymer ?
#
loop_
_entity_poly.entity_id
_entity_poly.type
_entity_poly.pdbx_seq_one_letter_code
_entity_poly.pdbx_strand_id
1 'polypeptide(L)'
;MRMFGTKRAAHGSLRTKGKIKMEQATTIQTLIKPHVDLAMAHQFRLELVHPHTQQRMTPAQREEFLTLAFAEIAKGMGIDRFMQTPAERLDQFAVMSVMKNHDTAGLLRSLVNSFMIAYACPETSERAFAALVQIEGLRAEVADSKGQGQMTNKPELQIAARELEAILGASAGPNHTQKTPLFKVLVGADRIFVKSGYPLKDVPKVFMGFAVEPIVGHSM
;
A
#
# COMPACT_ATOMS: atom_id res chain seq x y z
N MET A 1 -38.55 44.01 34.00
CA MET A 1 -38.06 45.07 33.08
C MET A 1 -37.75 44.41 31.74
N ARG A 2 -38.36 44.88 30.65
CA ARG A 2 -38.28 44.33 29.28
C ARG A 2 -36.84 44.34 28.74
N MET A 3 -36.51 43.45 27.78
CA MET A 3 -36.33 43.83 26.36
C MET A 3 -36.01 42.62 25.46
N PHE A 4 -36.66 42.62 24.30
CA PHE A 4 -36.53 41.71 23.16
C PHE A 4 -35.16 41.79 22.48
N GLY A 5 -34.74 40.74 21.77
CA GLY A 5 -33.50 40.74 20.98
C GLY A 5 -33.36 39.62 19.94
N THR A 6 -34.13 39.73 18.86
CA THR A 6 -33.80 39.31 17.46
C THR A 6 -33.47 37.84 17.12
N LYS A 7 -34.37 37.24 16.35
CA LYS A 7 -34.10 36.15 15.38
C LYS A 7 -32.87 36.50 14.53
N ARG A 8 -31.78 35.72 14.61
CA ARG A 8 -30.70 35.73 13.61
C ARG A 8 -30.86 34.55 12.66
N ALA A 9 -30.75 34.88 11.38
CA ALA A 9 -31.01 34.03 10.22
C ALA A 9 -30.18 32.75 10.18
N ALA A 10 -30.85 31.60 10.19
CA ALA A 10 -30.28 30.29 9.90
C ALA A 10 -30.17 29.99 8.38
N HIS A 11 -30.05 31.01 7.52
CA HIS A 11 -29.96 30.84 6.06
C HIS A 11 -28.54 30.99 5.47
N GLY A 12 -27.54 31.31 6.29
CA GLY A 12 -26.16 31.54 5.84
C GLY A 12 -25.21 30.33 5.90
N SER A 13 -25.58 29.21 6.51
CA SER A 13 -24.64 28.13 6.88
C SER A 13 -24.60 26.95 5.89
N LEU A 14 -25.70 26.67 5.19
CA LEU A 14 -25.78 25.56 4.23
C LEU A 14 -25.16 25.92 2.87
N ARG A 15 -25.31 27.17 2.42
CA ARG A 15 -24.84 27.63 1.10
C ARG A 15 -23.32 27.78 1.03
N THR A 16 -22.68 28.23 2.10
CA THR A 16 -21.22 28.29 2.26
C THR A 16 -20.60 26.90 2.43
N LYS A 17 -21.21 26.01 3.23
CA LYS A 17 -20.76 24.61 3.31
C LYS A 17 -20.85 23.89 1.95
N GLY A 18 -21.89 24.16 1.17
CA GLY A 18 -22.05 23.65 -0.19
C GLY A 18 -21.00 24.18 -1.16
N LYS A 19 -20.71 25.49 -1.14
CA LYS A 19 -19.65 26.10 -1.95
C LYS A 19 -18.26 25.58 -1.59
N ILE A 20 -17.92 25.49 -0.30
CA ILE A 20 -16.60 25.01 0.16
C ILE A 20 -16.40 23.53 -0.23
N LYS A 21 -17.44 22.69 -0.07
CA LYS A 21 -17.38 21.29 -0.54
C LYS A 21 -17.23 21.16 -2.05
N MET A 22 -17.91 22.00 -2.83
CA MET A 22 -17.78 22.00 -4.29
C MET A 22 -16.38 22.45 -4.72
N GLU A 23 -15.86 23.56 -4.19
CA GLU A 23 -14.51 24.05 -4.54
C GLU A 23 -13.41 23.05 -4.18
N GLN A 24 -13.52 22.38 -3.03
CA GLN A 24 -12.60 21.29 -2.65
C GLN A 24 -12.72 20.08 -3.58
N ALA A 25 -13.94 19.69 -3.98
CA ALA A 25 -14.15 18.57 -4.90
C ALA A 25 -13.57 18.87 -6.29
N THR A 26 -13.78 20.09 -6.81
CA THR A 26 -13.20 20.54 -8.09
C THR A 26 -11.68 20.56 -8.02
N THR A 27 -11.10 21.00 -6.89
CA THR A 27 -9.64 21.04 -6.70
C THR A 27 -9.04 19.64 -6.67
N ILE A 28 -9.65 18.68 -5.96
CA ILE A 28 -9.18 17.28 -5.94
C ILE A 28 -9.25 16.66 -7.33
N GLN A 29 -10.35 16.85 -8.06
CA GLN A 29 -10.49 16.32 -9.41
C GLN A 29 -9.42 16.85 -10.37
N THR A 30 -9.09 18.14 -10.29
CA THR A 30 -7.98 18.70 -11.08
C THR A 30 -6.63 18.09 -10.71
N LEU A 31 -6.38 17.86 -9.42
CA LEU A 31 -5.10 17.31 -8.95
C LEU A 31 -4.91 15.82 -9.30
N ILE A 32 -5.98 15.03 -9.32
CA ILE A 32 -5.89 13.59 -9.64
C ILE A 32 -5.89 13.32 -11.15
N LYS A 33 -6.34 14.26 -12.00
CA LYS A 33 -6.48 14.06 -13.44
C LYS A 33 -5.22 13.53 -14.14
N PRO A 34 -3.99 14.00 -13.83
CA PRO A 34 -2.78 13.43 -14.43
C PRO A 34 -2.60 11.93 -14.14
N HIS A 35 -3.00 11.47 -12.94
CA HIS A 35 -2.93 10.05 -12.59
C HIS A 35 -4.00 9.23 -13.31
N VAL A 36 -5.21 9.80 -13.48
CA VAL A 36 -6.28 9.18 -14.28
C VAL A 36 -5.82 9.03 -15.73
N ASP A 37 -5.23 10.07 -16.31
CA ASP A 37 -4.75 10.05 -17.70
C ASP A 37 -3.66 9.01 -17.92
N LEU A 38 -2.69 8.92 -17.00
CA LEU A 38 -1.69 7.87 -17.02
C LEU A 38 -2.32 6.47 -16.90
N ALA A 39 -3.29 6.29 -16.01
CA ALA A 39 -3.97 5.00 -15.85
C ALA A 39 -4.92 4.63 -17.01
N MET A 40 -5.37 5.62 -17.80
CA MET A 40 -6.11 5.42 -19.03
C MET A 40 -5.19 5.09 -20.22
N ALA A 41 -3.98 5.63 -20.24
CA ALA A 41 -2.97 5.35 -21.26
C ALA A 41 -2.36 3.94 -21.16
N HIS A 42 -2.57 3.25 -20.03
CA HIS A 42 -1.99 1.94 -19.75
C HIS A 42 -3.05 0.92 -19.35
N GLN A 43 -2.94 -0.29 -19.92
CA GLN A 43 -3.59 -1.46 -19.38
C GLN A 43 -2.63 -2.15 -18.40
N PHE A 44 -2.97 -2.11 -17.11
CA PHE A 44 -2.20 -2.78 -16.07
C PHE A 44 -2.67 -4.24 -15.88
N ARG A 45 -2.27 -4.87 -14.77
CA ARG A 45 -2.41 -6.32 -14.57
C ARG A 45 -3.87 -6.82 -14.55
N LEU A 46 -4.75 -6.14 -13.82
CA LEU A 46 -6.16 -6.51 -13.67
C LEU A 46 -7.08 -5.39 -14.13
N GLU A 47 -8.25 -5.78 -14.63
CA GLU A 47 -9.33 -4.88 -15.05
C GLU A 47 -10.66 -5.33 -14.46
N LEU A 48 -11.55 -4.36 -14.24
CA LEU A 48 -12.93 -4.64 -13.89
C LEU A 48 -13.70 -5.12 -15.13
N VAL A 49 -14.44 -6.20 -14.94
CA VAL A 49 -15.38 -6.75 -15.91
C VAL A 49 -16.78 -6.79 -15.31
N HIS A 50 -17.78 -6.67 -16.17
CA HIS A 50 -19.17 -6.79 -15.75
C HIS A 50 -19.43 -8.21 -15.22
N PRO A 51 -20.05 -8.36 -14.02
CA PRO A 51 -20.10 -9.63 -13.31
C PRO A 51 -20.83 -10.75 -14.09
N HIS A 52 -21.83 -10.40 -14.88
CA HIS A 52 -22.65 -11.38 -15.60
C HIS A 52 -22.24 -11.59 -17.06
N THR A 53 -21.67 -10.57 -17.71
CA THR A 53 -21.36 -10.62 -19.14
C THR A 53 -19.87 -10.79 -19.40
N GLN A 54 -19.03 -10.67 -18.36
CA GLN A 54 -17.56 -10.68 -18.45
C GLN A 54 -17.00 -9.63 -19.43
N GLN A 55 -17.84 -8.67 -19.83
CA GLN A 55 -17.44 -7.58 -20.72
C GLN A 55 -16.64 -6.55 -19.94
N ARG A 56 -15.58 -6.05 -20.56
CA ARG A 56 -14.77 -4.96 -20.02
C ARG A 56 -15.58 -3.66 -20.01
N MET A 57 -15.22 -2.77 -19.08
CA MET A 57 -15.71 -1.39 -19.10
C MET A 57 -15.32 -0.71 -20.41
N THR A 58 -16.19 0.16 -20.92
CA THR A 58 -15.81 1.08 -22.00
C THR A 58 -14.79 2.10 -21.49
N PRO A 59 -14.03 2.78 -22.37
CA PRO A 59 -13.09 3.82 -21.94
C PRO A 59 -13.74 4.91 -21.07
N ALA A 60 -14.94 5.35 -21.42
CA ALA A 60 -15.67 6.35 -20.64
C ALA A 60 -16.04 5.85 -19.23
N GLN A 61 -16.50 4.59 -19.12
CA GLN A 61 -16.79 3.97 -17.83
C GLN A 61 -15.54 3.80 -16.98
N ARG A 62 -14.40 3.44 -17.59
CA ARG A 62 -13.12 3.31 -16.89
C ARG A 62 -12.63 4.67 -16.38
N GLU A 63 -12.72 5.72 -17.19
CA GLU A 63 -12.32 7.08 -16.78
C GLU A 63 -13.18 7.59 -15.60
N GLU A 64 -14.51 7.40 -15.66
CA GLU A 64 -15.42 7.77 -14.57
C GLU A 64 -15.08 6.99 -13.29
N PHE A 65 -14.90 5.67 -13.41
CA PHE A 65 -14.49 4.82 -12.29
C PHE A 65 -13.18 5.29 -11.66
N LEU A 66 -12.14 5.50 -12.46
CA LEU A 66 -10.82 5.94 -11.97
C LEU A 66 -10.89 7.32 -11.31
N THR A 67 -11.66 8.25 -11.89
CA THR A 67 -11.85 9.58 -11.31
C THR A 67 -12.48 9.50 -9.92
N LEU A 68 -13.52 8.69 -9.75
CA LEU A 68 -14.16 8.48 -8.46
C LEU A 68 -13.24 7.76 -7.47
N ALA A 69 -12.61 6.66 -7.89
CA ALA A 69 -11.75 5.86 -7.04
C ALA A 69 -10.51 6.64 -6.58
N PHE A 70 -9.86 7.39 -7.47
CA PHE A 70 -8.66 8.17 -7.13
C PHE A 70 -8.99 9.36 -6.23
N ALA A 71 -10.16 9.99 -6.39
CA ALA A 71 -10.63 11.00 -5.46
C ALA A 71 -10.82 10.43 -4.05
N GLU A 72 -11.41 9.24 -3.93
CA GLU A 72 -11.61 8.57 -2.65
C GLU A 72 -10.28 8.12 -2.02
N ILE A 73 -9.34 7.58 -2.81
CA ILE A 73 -8.00 7.24 -2.33
C ILE A 73 -7.26 8.49 -1.84
N ALA A 74 -7.27 9.58 -2.61
CA ALA A 74 -6.63 10.84 -2.23
C ALA A 74 -7.17 11.39 -0.91
N LYS A 75 -8.49 11.29 -0.67
CA LYS A 75 -9.10 11.64 0.62
C LYS A 75 -8.66 10.70 1.75
N GLY A 76 -8.53 9.41 1.47
CA GLY A 76 -8.17 8.39 2.46
C GLY A 76 -6.70 8.42 2.90
N MET A 77 -5.77 8.73 1.99
CA MET A 77 -4.32 8.74 2.28
C MET A 77 -3.68 10.14 2.38
N GLY A 78 -4.39 11.18 1.96
CA GLY A 78 -3.86 12.53 1.81
C GLY A 78 -3.27 12.78 0.41
N ILE A 79 -3.47 14.00 -0.10
CA ILE A 79 -3.15 14.36 -1.48
C ILE A 79 -1.65 14.27 -1.78
N ASP A 80 -0.77 14.65 -0.85
CA ASP A 80 0.67 14.62 -1.07
C ASP A 80 1.19 13.19 -1.28
N ARG A 81 0.67 12.24 -0.49
CA ARG A 81 1.01 10.82 -0.62
C ARG A 81 0.40 10.21 -1.87
N PHE A 82 -0.80 10.64 -2.24
CA PHE A 82 -1.41 10.26 -3.51
C PHE A 82 -0.53 10.66 -4.69
N MET A 83 -0.06 11.91 -4.74
CA MET A 83 0.76 12.43 -5.84
C MET A 83 2.14 11.77 -5.97
N GLN A 84 2.65 11.18 -4.88
CA GLN A 84 3.90 10.41 -4.88
C GLN A 84 3.69 8.93 -5.24
N THR A 85 2.45 8.48 -5.34
CA THR A 85 2.12 7.07 -5.57
C THR A 85 1.96 6.81 -7.07
N PRO A 86 2.68 5.82 -7.65
CA PRO A 86 2.53 5.50 -9.07
C PRO A 86 1.09 5.16 -9.46
N ALA A 87 0.65 5.66 -10.63
CA ALA A 87 -0.70 5.43 -11.15
C ALA A 87 -1.07 3.94 -11.26
N GLU A 88 -0.12 3.06 -11.62
CA GLU A 88 -0.30 1.61 -11.62
C GLU A 88 -0.77 1.10 -10.25
N ARG A 89 -0.14 1.57 -9.16
CA ARG A 89 -0.45 1.10 -7.81
C ARG A 89 -1.83 1.59 -7.38
N LEU A 90 -2.18 2.83 -7.72
CA LEU A 90 -3.49 3.41 -7.43
C LEU A 90 -4.61 2.67 -8.19
N ASP A 91 -4.41 2.40 -9.48
CA ASP A 91 -5.38 1.64 -10.29
C ASP A 91 -5.56 0.22 -9.75
N GLN A 92 -4.47 -0.51 -9.57
CA GLN A 92 -4.56 -1.90 -9.10
C GLN A 92 -5.13 -1.99 -7.68
N PHE A 93 -4.90 -0.99 -6.82
CA PHE A 93 -5.56 -0.91 -5.52
C PHE A 93 -7.08 -0.72 -5.66
N ALA A 94 -7.51 0.22 -6.51
CA ALA A 94 -8.93 0.49 -6.77
C ALA A 94 -9.66 -0.72 -7.41
N VAL A 95 -9.04 -1.37 -8.38
CA VAL A 95 -9.59 -2.57 -9.02
C VAL A 95 -9.74 -3.70 -7.99
N MET A 96 -8.69 -3.96 -7.20
CA MET A 96 -8.70 -5.04 -6.21
C MET A 96 -9.69 -4.80 -5.07
N SER A 97 -9.85 -3.57 -4.60
CA SER A 97 -10.83 -3.26 -3.54
C SER A 97 -12.25 -3.52 -4.04
N VAL A 98 -12.59 -3.11 -5.27
CA VAL A 98 -13.91 -3.34 -5.86
C VAL A 98 -14.15 -4.82 -6.11
N MET A 99 -13.19 -5.54 -6.71
CA MET A 99 -13.32 -6.99 -6.94
C MET A 99 -13.56 -7.78 -5.65
N LYS A 100 -13.01 -7.31 -4.52
CA LYS A 100 -13.19 -7.92 -3.20
C LYS A 100 -14.36 -7.34 -2.40
N ASN A 101 -15.15 -6.45 -3.00
CA ASN A 101 -16.27 -5.76 -2.35
C ASN A 101 -15.87 -5.02 -1.06
N HIS A 102 -14.73 -4.32 -1.11
CA HIS A 102 -14.24 -3.48 -0.01
C HIS A 102 -14.46 -1.99 -0.32
N ASP A 103 -14.71 -1.19 0.73
CA ASP A 103 -14.65 0.27 0.62
C ASP A 103 -13.19 0.71 0.38
N THR A 104 -12.91 1.20 -0.84
CA THR A 104 -11.57 1.61 -1.28
C THR A 104 -10.89 2.61 -0.33
N ALA A 105 -11.58 3.68 0.06
CA ALA A 105 -11.03 4.66 1.01
C ALA A 105 -11.16 4.19 2.46
N GLY A 106 -12.20 3.41 2.76
CA GLY A 106 -12.41 2.78 4.07
C GLY A 106 -11.26 1.87 4.47
N LEU A 107 -10.69 1.10 3.53
CA LEU A 107 -9.54 0.22 3.78
C LEU A 107 -8.33 1.00 4.32
N LEU A 108 -7.96 2.09 3.66
CA LEU A 108 -6.79 2.90 4.06
C LEU A 108 -7.01 3.57 5.41
N ARG A 109 -8.20 4.16 5.62
CA ARG A 109 -8.57 4.78 6.89
C ARG A 109 -8.59 3.75 8.03
N SER A 110 -9.17 2.57 7.76
CA SER A 110 -9.23 1.48 8.73
C SER A 110 -7.84 0.96 9.10
N LEU A 111 -6.96 0.78 8.10
CA LEU A 111 -5.58 0.34 8.32
C LEU A 111 -4.82 1.31 9.23
N VAL A 112 -4.83 2.61 8.90
CA VAL A 112 -4.11 3.64 9.66
C VAL A 112 -4.67 3.74 11.08
N ASN A 113 -5.99 3.85 11.23
CA ASN A 113 -6.62 4.01 12.54
C ASN A 113 -6.41 2.76 13.41
N SER A 114 -6.60 1.56 12.87
CA SER A 114 -6.44 0.32 13.62
C SER A 114 -5.00 0.12 14.07
N PHE A 115 -4.04 0.38 13.18
CA PHE A 115 -2.62 0.31 13.52
C PHE A 115 -2.26 1.32 14.61
N MET A 116 -2.68 2.59 14.47
CA MET A 116 -2.39 3.62 15.47
C MET A 116 -2.93 3.25 16.86
N ILE A 117 -4.17 2.77 16.94
CA ILE A 117 -4.81 2.36 18.20
C ILE A 117 -4.05 1.18 18.81
N ALA A 118 -3.77 0.14 18.02
CA ALA A 118 -3.08 -1.06 18.51
C ALA A 118 -1.60 -0.77 18.85
N TYR A 119 -0.95 0.14 18.15
CA TYR A 119 0.45 0.47 18.39
C TYR A 119 0.65 1.37 19.62
N ALA A 120 -0.30 2.29 19.87
CA ALA A 120 -0.24 3.18 21.02
C ALA A 120 -0.52 2.50 22.38
N CYS A 121 -1.06 1.28 22.37
CA CYS A 121 -1.35 0.47 23.55
C CYS A 121 -0.14 -0.45 23.85
N PRO A 122 0.54 -0.31 25.01
CA PRO A 122 1.73 -1.11 25.34
C PRO A 122 1.53 -2.62 25.24
N GLU A 123 0.32 -3.11 25.55
CA GLU A 123 -0.07 -4.53 25.54
C GLU A 123 -0.22 -5.12 24.12
N THR A 124 -0.34 -4.26 23.12
CA THR A 124 -0.53 -4.66 21.72
C THR A 124 0.52 -4.11 20.77
N SER A 125 1.39 -3.20 21.22
CA SER A 125 2.32 -2.45 20.36
C SER A 125 3.28 -3.35 19.58
N GLU A 126 3.90 -4.33 20.23
CA GLU A 126 4.81 -5.28 19.60
C GLU A 126 4.10 -6.10 18.52
N ARG A 127 2.88 -6.57 18.79
CA ARG A 127 2.08 -7.35 17.84
C ARG A 127 1.59 -6.49 16.67
N ALA A 128 1.22 -5.23 16.92
CA ALA A 128 0.87 -4.29 15.87
C ALA A 128 2.06 -4.04 14.94
N PHE A 129 3.25 -3.84 15.51
CA PHE A 129 4.48 -3.70 14.73
C PHE A 129 4.80 -4.96 13.93
N ALA A 130 4.71 -6.14 14.53
CA ALA A 130 4.91 -7.40 13.82
C ALA A 130 3.95 -7.56 12.62
N ALA A 131 2.69 -7.14 12.75
CA ALA A 131 1.73 -7.14 11.64
C ALA A 131 2.14 -6.17 10.52
N LEU A 132 2.65 -4.98 10.86
CA LEU A 132 3.22 -4.06 9.87
C LEU A 132 4.42 -4.70 9.14
N VAL A 133 5.33 -5.34 9.88
CA VAL A 133 6.49 -6.04 9.30
C VAL A 133 6.07 -7.14 8.33
N GLN A 134 4.99 -7.87 8.63
CA GLN A 134 4.43 -8.86 7.71
C GLN A 134 3.94 -8.23 6.40
N ILE A 135 3.25 -7.09 6.48
CA ILE A 135 2.83 -6.33 5.28
C ILE A 135 4.04 -5.84 4.48
N GLU A 136 5.10 -5.41 5.14
CA GLU A 136 6.35 -5.02 4.48
C GLU A 136 7.07 -6.20 3.82
N GLY A 137 6.99 -7.39 4.42
CA GLY A 137 7.46 -8.64 3.82
C GLY A 137 6.72 -8.96 2.52
N LEU A 138 5.38 -8.87 2.53
CA LEU A 138 4.57 -9.00 1.30
C LEU A 138 4.96 -7.97 0.23
N ARG A 139 5.26 -6.74 0.65
CA ARG A 139 5.75 -5.69 -0.25
C ARG A 139 7.08 -6.08 -0.90
N ALA A 140 8.00 -6.68 -0.13
CA ALA A 140 9.30 -7.16 -0.62
C ALA A 140 9.13 -8.32 -1.61
N GLU A 141 8.21 -9.26 -1.35
CA GLU A 141 7.88 -10.34 -2.29
C GLU A 141 7.34 -9.81 -3.62
N VAL A 142 6.44 -8.81 -3.57
CA VAL A 142 5.93 -8.19 -4.80
C VAL A 142 7.04 -7.49 -5.57
N ALA A 143 7.92 -6.74 -4.90
CA ALA A 143 9.02 -6.02 -5.55
C ALA A 143 10.00 -6.98 -6.24
N ASP A 144 10.32 -8.09 -5.58
CA ASP A 144 11.13 -9.16 -6.12
C ASP A 144 10.47 -9.82 -7.35
N SER A 145 9.19 -10.18 -7.27
CA SER A 145 8.46 -10.81 -8.38
C SER A 145 8.36 -9.94 -9.63
N LYS A 146 8.36 -8.61 -9.47
CA LYS A 146 8.30 -7.64 -10.58
C LYS A 146 9.67 -7.27 -11.12
N GLY A 147 10.77 -7.82 -10.57
CA GLY A 147 12.13 -7.39 -10.90
C GLY A 147 12.39 -5.91 -10.58
N GLN A 148 11.55 -5.30 -9.74
CA GLN A 148 11.61 -3.86 -9.44
C GLN A 148 12.73 -3.52 -8.47
N GLY A 149 13.38 -4.52 -7.85
CA GLY A 149 14.73 -4.47 -7.26
C GLY A 149 15.01 -3.47 -6.15
N GLN A 150 14.14 -2.49 -5.91
CA GLN A 150 14.46 -1.33 -5.10
C GLN A 150 13.22 -0.88 -4.34
N MET A 151 13.08 -1.42 -3.13
CA MET A 151 12.25 -0.78 -2.11
C MET A 151 13.04 0.19 -1.24
N THR A 152 14.35 0.27 -1.45
CA THR A 152 15.26 1.08 -0.66
C THR A 152 16.07 2.01 -1.54
N ASN A 153 16.34 3.20 -1.00
CA ASN A 153 17.32 4.15 -1.52
C ASN A 153 18.69 3.99 -0.84
N LYS A 154 18.89 2.93 -0.05
CA LYS A 154 20.11 2.65 0.73
C LYS A 154 20.97 1.57 0.05
N PRO A 155 22.09 1.92 -0.62
CA PRO A 155 22.99 0.95 -1.22
C PRO A 155 23.57 -0.04 -0.20
N GLU A 156 23.81 0.40 1.02
CA GLU A 156 24.36 -0.42 2.10
C GLU A 156 23.42 -1.57 2.51
N LEU A 157 22.10 -1.37 2.43
CA LEU A 157 21.12 -2.43 2.70
C LEU A 157 21.15 -3.51 1.62
N GLN A 158 21.42 -3.12 0.37
CA GLN A 158 21.58 -4.06 -0.75
C GLN A 158 22.86 -4.90 -0.61
N ILE A 159 23.95 -4.27 -0.17
CA ILE A 159 25.20 -4.98 0.13
C ILE A 159 24.96 -5.99 1.26
N ALA A 160 24.33 -5.54 2.36
CA ALA A 160 24.02 -6.40 3.49
C ALA A 160 23.14 -7.60 3.11
N ALA A 161 22.14 -7.40 2.25
CA ALA A 161 21.31 -8.50 1.76
C ALA A 161 22.11 -9.53 0.94
N ARG A 162 22.99 -9.08 0.05
CA ARG A 162 23.84 -9.99 -0.76
C ARG A 162 24.83 -10.77 0.10
N GLU A 163 25.45 -10.10 1.07
CA GLU A 163 26.37 -10.75 2.00
C GLU A 163 25.64 -11.77 2.88
N LEU A 164 24.46 -11.43 3.38
CA LEU A 164 23.64 -12.37 4.15
C LEU A 164 23.23 -13.58 3.31
N GLU A 165 22.85 -13.36 2.05
CA GLU A 165 22.52 -14.44 1.12
C GLU A 165 23.69 -15.40 0.91
N ALA A 166 24.91 -14.87 0.73
CA ALA A 166 26.12 -15.67 0.59
C ALA A 166 26.43 -16.50 1.86
N ILE A 167 26.30 -15.90 3.05
CA ILE A 167 26.54 -16.58 4.33
C ILE A 167 25.52 -17.70 4.58
N LEU A 168 24.24 -17.40 4.37
CA LEU A 168 23.17 -18.39 4.53
C LEU A 168 23.30 -19.50 3.47
N GLY A 169 23.72 -19.16 2.25
CA GLY A 169 23.93 -20.10 1.15
C GLY A 169 25.06 -21.07 1.46
N ALA A 170 26.18 -20.58 1.98
CA ALA A 170 27.30 -21.41 2.44
C ALA A 170 26.88 -22.37 3.58
N SER A 171 25.97 -21.92 4.45
CA SER A 171 25.49 -22.69 5.60
C SER A 171 24.42 -23.73 5.24
N ALA A 172 23.66 -23.51 4.17
CA ALA A 172 22.54 -24.37 3.76
C ALA A 172 22.97 -25.68 3.08
N GLY A 173 24.26 -25.84 2.75
CA GLY A 173 24.82 -27.05 2.17
C GLY A 173 24.39 -27.28 0.70
N PRO A 174 24.66 -28.47 0.14
CA PRO A 174 24.56 -28.74 -1.30
C PRO A 174 23.13 -28.71 -1.86
N ASN A 175 22.12 -28.74 -0.98
CA ASN A 175 20.71 -28.74 -1.37
C ASN A 175 20.18 -27.35 -1.72
N HIS A 176 20.89 -26.29 -1.32
CA HIS A 176 20.57 -24.91 -1.72
C HIS A 176 21.24 -24.61 -3.07
N THR A 177 20.43 -24.45 -4.12
CA THR A 177 20.93 -24.05 -5.45
C THR A 177 20.09 -22.90 -6.00
N GLN A 178 20.60 -22.20 -7.03
CA GLN A 178 19.80 -21.17 -7.71
C GLN A 178 18.50 -21.73 -8.34
N LYS A 179 18.47 -23.02 -8.70
CA LYS A 179 17.28 -23.67 -9.29
C LYS A 179 16.32 -24.22 -8.23
N THR A 180 16.85 -24.53 -7.05
CA THR A 180 16.11 -25.05 -5.90
C THR A 180 16.57 -24.31 -4.65
N PRO A 181 16.25 -23.00 -4.56
CA PRO A 181 16.63 -22.24 -3.38
C PRO A 181 15.89 -22.85 -2.18
N LEU A 182 16.57 -22.91 -1.03
CA LEU A 182 15.97 -23.29 0.25
C LEU A 182 15.44 -22.07 1.03
N PHE A 183 16.00 -20.91 0.71
CA PHE A 183 15.53 -19.61 1.16
C PHE A 183 15.81 -18.55 0.08
N LYS A 184 15.24 -17.37 0.24
CA LYS A 184 15.53 -16.19 -0.57
C LYS A 184 15.69 -14.97 0.33
N VAL A 185 16.72 -14.17 0.09
CA VAL A 185 16.92 -12.89 0.79
C VAL A 185 16.25 -11.78 -0.02
N LEU A 186 15.37 -11.02 0.61
CA LEU A 186 14.62 -9.93 -0.01
C LEU A 186 14.98 -8.60 0.66
N VAL A 187 14.97 -7.53 -0.13
CA VAL A 187 15.29 -6.19 0.34
C VAL A 187 14.03 -5.40 0.65
N GLY A 188 13.86 -5.05 1.93
CA GLY A 188 12.82 -4.16 2.43
C GLY A 188 13.13 -2.68 2.16
N ALA A 189 12.38 -1.79 2.80
CA ALA A 189 12.69 -0.36 2.73
C ALA A 189 13.90 0.00 3.59
N ASP A 190 13.97 -0.58 4.79
CA ASP A 190 14.96 -0.30 5.83
C ASP A 190 15.53 -1.56 6.51
N ARG A 191 15.11 -2.75 6.06
CA ARG A 191 15.43 -4.05 6.66
C ARG A 191 15.56 -5.15 5.61
N ILE A 192 16.10 -6.28 6.03
CA ILE A 192 16.26 -7.47 5.20
C ILE A 192 15.18 -8.48 5.58
N PHE A 193 14.62 -9.18 4.59
CA PHE A 193 13.73 -10.30 4.83
C PHE A 193 14.37 -11.60 4.35
N VAL A 194 14.17 -12.68 5.10
CA VAL A 194 14.60 -14.03 4.69
C VAL A 194 13.37 -14.90 4.52
N LYS A 195 12.98 -15.14 3.26
CA LYS A 195 11.84 -15.99 2.91
C LYS A 195 12.29 -17.45 2.83
N SER A 196 11.56 -18.35 3.48
CA SER A 196 11.84 -19.79 3.42
C SER A 196 10.59 -20.62 3.65
N GLY A 197 10.57 -21.82 3.08
CA GLY A 197 9.46 -22.77 3.27
C GLY A 197 9.39 -23.35 4.69
N TYR A 198 10.48 -23.26 5.45
CA TYR A 198 10.62 -23.77 6.81
C TYR A 198 11.49 -22.82 7.66
N PRO A 199 11.41 -22.87 9.00
CA PRO A 199 12.27 -22.08 9.86
C PRO A 199 13.75 -22.40 9.61
N LEU A 200 14.52 -21.41 9.16
CA LEU A 200 15.96 -21.53 9.03
C LEU A 200 16.62 -21.41 10.42
N LYS A 201 17.61 -22.26 10.68
CA LYS A 201 18.48 -22.10 11.85
C LYS A 201 19.43 -20.93 11.62
N ASP A 202 19.82 -20.26 12.70
CA ASP A 202 20.91 -19.27 12.73
C ASP A 202 20.73 -18.03 11.83
N VAL A 203 19.50 -17.68 11.48
CA VAL A 203 19.23 -16.35 10.86
C VAL A 203 19.46 -15.28 11.93
N PRO A 204 20.43 -14.36 11.73
CA PRO A 204 20.69 -13.31 12.70
C PRO A 204 19.48 -12.37 12.79
N LYS A 205 19.20 -11.79 13.97
CA LYS A 205 18.16 -10.76 14.10
C LYS A 205 18.59 -9.40 13.53
N VAL A 206 19.89 -9.17 13.47
CA VAL A 206 20.51 -7.94 12.93
C VAL A 206 21.74 -8.34 12.14
N PHE A 207 21.90 -7.79 10.93
CA PHE A 207 23.05 -8.02 10.07
C PHE A 207 23.54 -6.71 9.46
N MET A 208 24.82 -6.39 9.64
CA MET A 208 25.43 -5.12 9.21
C MET A 208 24.64 -3.87 9.65
N GLY A 209 24.02 -3.91 10.83
CA GLY A 209 23.22 -2.81 11.37
C GLY A 209 21.76 -2.76 10.89
N PHE A 210 21.33 -3.68 10.02
CA PHE A 210 19.95 -3.78 9.57
C PHE A 210 19.20 -4.90 10.28
N ALA A 211 17.93 -4.66 10.61
CA ALA A 211 17.05 -5.71 11.10
C ALA A 211 16.87 -6.79 10.01
N VAL A 212 16.77 -8.04 10.45
CA VAL A 212 16.55 -9.19 9.59
C VAL A 212 15.30 -9.92 10.07
N GLU A 213 14.30 -10.03 9.19
CA GLU A 213 12.98 -10.53 9.52
C GLU A 213 12.67 -11.81 8.72
N PRO A 214 12.29 -12.92 9.38
CA PRO A 214 11.95 -14.15 8.68
C PRO A 214 10.54 -14.09 8.06
N ILE A 215 10.38 -14.63 6.86
CA ILE A 215 9.08 -14.90 6.22
C ILE A 215 8.95 -16.42 6.06
N VAL A 216 8.28 -17.08 7.01
CA VAL A 216 8.20 -18.55 7.09
C VAL A 216 6.85 -19.05 6.57
N GLY A 217 6.84 -20.23 5.95
CA GLY A 217 5.62 -21.00 5.69
C GLY A 217 4.95 -20.72 4.35
N HIS A 218 5.61 -19.98 3.46
CA HIS A 218 5.18 -19.78 2.08
C HIS A 218 6.06 -20.65 1.17
N SER A 219 5.45 -21.44 0.29
CA SER A 219 6.18 -22.18 -0.74
C SER A 219 7.03 -21.21 -1.55
N MET A 220 8.29 -21.57 -1.77
CA MET A 220 9.20 -20.79 -2.62
C MET A 220 9.01 -21.10 -4.10
#